data_AF-A0A0F2LVP2-F1
#
_entry.id   AF-A0A0F2LVP2-F1
#
_cell.length_a   1.000
_cell.length_b   1.000
_cell.length_c   1.000
_cell.angle_alpha   90.00
_cell.angle_beta   90.00
_cell.angle_gamma   90.00
#
_symmetry.space_group_name_H-M   'P 1'
#
loop_
_entity.id
_entity.type
_entity.pdbx_description
1 polymer ?
#
loop_
_entity_poly.entity_id
_entity_poly.type
_entity_poly.pdbx_seq_one_letter_code
_entity_poly.pdbx_strand_id
1 'polypeptide(L)'
;MGLRSTCVLLAAACASYLLVPARAALQIVPGASLTASNGAHMQAHGGGVIEVNGTYYLIGEDKTDGSAFQNVNCYSSRDLVQWHYEGALLSRTGSGDLGPNRVIERPKVVYNDKTQKYVLWMHVDSSNYGEAKTGVATGDTVCGKYTYHNSFQPLGFQSRDMGLFKDDDGKAYLLSEDRANGLRIMRLSDDYLSVAASTYLWKDHIEAPALIKIKGRYYMFGSHLSGWDPNDNVVSTSTSLTSGWSSWATFADKNSKTYSSQTHYVLPYGSSGNVMYMGDRWVSKNLRASTYVWLPLTISGTSVTMKNHAAWLPNVESIQPWASHPDEKSYAGNQGAYGGGAKAVDCKPCSGGKAAGYVGGPSHGTITLSGLSAPSSGTTTLIVRYGVSEAKGRQADVRINGGSPIRMDFLPGAQSGNIGESVLTTALKSGSNTVEFAGVGDAWGPDIDIVEVPSA
;
A
#
# COMPACT_ATOMS: atom_id res chain seq x y z
N MET A 1 11.99 -54.20 56.69
CA MET A 1 10.81 -54.14 55.81
C MET A 1 10.36 -52.69 55.73
N GLY A 2 10.32 -52.09 54.54
CA GLY A 2 9.68 -50.78 54.30
C GLY A 2 10.57 -49.69 53.69
N LEU A 3 11.12 -49.90 52.49
CA LEU A 3 11.56 -48.78 51.64
C LEU A 3 10.34 -48.24 50.88
N ARG A 4 10.04 -46.96 51.04
CA ARG A 4 9.02 -46.24 50.28
C ARG A 4 9.61 -45.82 48.93
N SER A 5 9.07 -46.35 47.84
CA SER A 5 9.39 -45.93 46.46
C SER A 5 8.66 -44.62 46.13
N THR A 6 9.43 -43.60 45.80
CA THR A 6 8.95 -42.33 45.24
C THR A 6 8.66 -42.53 43.75
N CYS A 7 7.41 -42.36 43.35
CA CYS A 7 6.99 -42.42 41.95
C CYS A 7 7.15 -41.01 41.34
N VAL A 8 8.08 -40.83 40.40
CA VAL A 8 8.25 -39.59 39.64
C VAL A 8 7.34 -39.67 38.41
N LEU A 9 6.28 -38.86 38.39
CA LEU A 9 5.50 -38.61 37.17
C LEU A 9 6.29 -37.67 36.25
N LEU A 10 6.74 -38.17 35.09
CA LEU A 10 7.15 -37.32 33.98
C LEU A 10 5.89 -36.78 33.28
N ALA A 11 5.64 -35.48 33.40
CA ALA A 11 4.71 -34.77 32.55
C ALA A 11 5.39 -34.48 31.21
N ALA A 12 4.98 -35.17 30.15
CA ALA A 12 5.41 -34.86 28.79
C ALA A 12 4.68 -33.58 28.31
N ALA A 13 5.41 -32.46 28.23
CA ALA A 13 4.92 -31.25 27.59
C ALA A 13 4.94 -31.44 26.06
N CYS A 14 3.79 -31.75 25.46
CA CYS A 14 3.60 -31.65 24.02
C CYS A 14 3.60 -30.18 23.61
N ALA A 15 4.77 -29.64 23.26
CA ALA A 15 4.86 -28.38 22.55
C ALA A 15 4.27 -28.58 21.14
N SER A 16 3.04 -28.09 20.92
CA SER A 16 2.45 -27.98 19.60
C SER A 16 3.20 -26.88 18.85
N TYR A 17 4.25 -27.24 18.12
CA TYR A 17 4.84 -26.32 17.15
C TYR A 17 3.81 -26.08 16.06
N LEU A 18 3.17 -24.90 16.08
CA LEU A 18 2.50 -24.37 14.90
C LEU A 18 3.58 -24.27 13.81
N LEU A 19 3.56 -25.21 12.86
CA LEU A 19 4.32 -25.12 11.63
C LEU A 19 3.85 -23.86 10.89
N VAL A 20 4.51 -22.73 11.13
CA VAL A 20 4.40 -21.58 10.24
C VAL A 20 5.02 -22.04 8.92
N PRO A 21 4.26 -22.12 7.81
CA PRO A 21 4.84 -22.49 6.52
C PRO A 21 5.99 -21.52 6.21
N ALA A 22 7.13 -22.07 5.76
CA ALA A 22 8.25 -21.26 5.32
C ALA A 22 7.76 -20.25 4.27
N ARG A 23 8.11 -18.97 4.42
CA ARG A 23 7.84 -17.94 3.40
C ARG A 23 8.95 -18.02 2.37
N ALA A 24 8.63 -18.45 1.15
CA ALA A 24 9.62 -18.70 0.12
C ALA A 24 9.98 -17.40 -0.64
N ALA A 25 8.97 -16.62 -1.06
CA ALA A 25 9.17 -15.34 -1.75
C ALA A 25 7.91 -14.45 -1.65
N LEU A 26 7.83 -13.60 -0.61
CA LEU A 26 6.79 -12.57 -0.54
C LEU A 26 7.26 -11.33 -1.29
N GLN A 27 6.50 -10.90 -2.29
CA GLN A 27 6.93 -9.87 -3.22
C GLN A 27 6.01 -8.65 -3.16
N ILE A 28 6.61 -7.46 -3.25
CA ILE A 28 5.91 -6.22 -3.60
C ILE A 28 6.05 -6.05 -5.12
N VAL A 29 4.92 -5.82 -5.80
CA VAL A 29 4.84 -5.63 -7.26
C VAL A 29 4.29 -4.23 -7.54
N PRO A 30 5.15 -3.23 -7.81
CA PRO A 30 4.75 -1.84 -7.96
C PRO A 30 3.77 -1.63 -9.12
N GLY A 31 2.59 -1.10 -8.81
CA GLY A 31 1.54 -0.84 -9.79
C GLY A 31 0.56 -1.99 -10.02
N ALA A 32 0.74 -3.13 -9.35
CA ALA A 32 -0.24 -4.20 -9.39
C ALA A 32 -1.45 -3.90 -8.49
N SER A 33 -2.58 -4.55 -8.78
CA SER A 33 -3.70 -4.62 -7.85
C SER A 33 -3.30 -5.42 -6.60
N LEU A 34 -3.53 -4.84 -5.42
CA LEU A 34 -3.33 -5.47 -4.12
C LEU A 34 -4.70 -5.83 -3.54
N THR A 35 -5.07 -7.11 -3.55
CA THR A 35 -6.33 -7.55 -2.94
C THR A 35 -6.13 -7.81 -1.45
N ALA A 36 -6.90 -7.13 -0.60
CA ALA A 36 -6.88 -7.31 0.85
C ALA A 36 -7.74 -8.52 1.28
N SER A 37 -7.71 -8.86 2.58
CA SER A 37 -8.46 -9.98 3.17
C SER A 37 -9.97 -9.96 2.94
N ASN A 38 -10.56 -8.80 2.63
CA ASN A 38 -11.97 -8.64 2.30
C ASN A 38 -12.29 -8.97 0.82
N GLY A 39 -11.30 -9.37 0.02
CA GLY A 39 -11.47 -9.72 -1.39
C GLY A 39 -11.61 -8.52 -2.33
N ALA A 40 -11.33 -7.30 -1.86
CA ALA A 40 -11.34 -6.10 -2.68
C ALA A 40 -9.92 -5.52 -2.85
N HIS A 41 -9.69 -4.76 -3.92
CA HIS A 41 -8.49 -3.96 -4.04
C HIS A 41 -8.37 -3.03 -2.82
N MET A 42 -7.18 -2.97 -2.24
CA MET A 42 -6.89 -2.11 -1.11
C MET A 42 -7.12 -0.65 -1.50
N GLN A 43 -7.92 0.05 -0.71
CA GLN A 43 -8.27 1.46 -0.90
C GLN A 43 -7.73 2.27 0.28
N ALA A 44 -6.47 2.68 0.16
CA ALA A 44 -5.70 3.41 1.16
C ALA A 44 -4.72 4.40 0.52
N HIS A 45 -5.21 5.20 -0.44
CA HIS A 45 -4.39 6.15 -1.19
C HIS A 45 -3.94 7.34 -0.35
N GLY A 46 -2.86 8.02 -0.75
CA GLY A 46 -2.32 9.17 -0.02
C GLY A 46 -1.89 8.82 1.41
N GLY A 47 -1.74 7.53 1.71
CA GLY A 47 -1.77 7.03 3.08
C GLY A 47 -0.54 7.34 3.92
N GLY A 48 -0.59 6.96 5.18
CA GLY A 48 0.55 6.91 6.08
C GLY A 48 0.64 5.57 6.80
N VAL A 49 1.85 5.23 7.24
CA VAL A 49 2.10 3.98 7.97
C VAL A 49 2.55 4.27 9.40
N ILE A 50 1.92 3.59 10.35
CA ILE A 50 2.39 3.50 11.73
C ILE A 50 2.67 2.04 12.07
N GLU A 51 3.80 1.76 12.71
CA GLU A 51 4.13 0.42 13.21
C GLU A 51 3.85 0.35 14.72
N VAL A 52 3.13 -0.69 15.14
CA VAL A 52 2.92 -1.00 16.56
C VAL A 52 3.14 -2.50 16.77
N ASN A 53 4.12 -2.85 17.60
CA ASN A 53 4.44 -4.24 17.98
C ASN A 53 4.65 -5.17 16.76
N GLY A 54 5.45 -4.73 15.78
CA GLY A 54 5.75 -5.51 14.57
C GLY A 54 4.58 -5.64 13.59
N THR A 55 3.49 -4.88 13.80
CA THR A 55 2.37 -4.78 12.86
C THR A 55 2.37 -3.39 12.24
N TYR A 56 2.40 -3.33 10.93
CA TYR A 56 2.30 -2.12 10.13
C TYR A 56 0.83 -1.85 9.84
N TYR A 57 0.41 -0.62 10.07
CA TYR A 57 -0.94 -0.16 9.78
C TYR A 57 -0.89 0.92 8.71
N LEU A 58 -1.44 0.63 7.53
CA LEU A 58 -1.60 1.58 6.44
C LEU A 58 -2.96 2.24 6.55
N ILE A 59 -2.95 3.56 6.66
CA ILE A 59 -4.15 4.38 6.85
C ILE A 59 -4.24 5.34 5.68
N GLY A 60 -5.33 5.29 4.92
CA GLY A 60 -5.42 5.99 3.64
C GLY A 60 -6.84 6.24 3.17
N GLU A 61 -6.93 6.93 2.03
CA GLU A 61 -8.16 7.35 1.41
C GLU A 61 -8.88 6.19 0.72
N ASP A 62 -10.19 6.12 0.92
CA ASP A 62 -11.07 5.29 0.09
C ASP A 62 -11.47 6.06 -1.17
N LYS A 63 -11.08 5.54 -2.35
CA LYS A 63 -11.39 6.11 -3.67
C LYS A 63 -12.24 5.15 -4.52
N THR A 64 -12.91 4.18 -3.88
CA THR A 64 -13.79 3.22 -4.56
C THR A 64 -14.82 3.92 -5.45
N ASP A 65 -15.40 5.01 -4.96
CA ASP A 65 -16.50 5.74 -5.61
C ASP A 65 -16.10 7.17 -6.05
N GLY A 66 -14.81 7.42 -6.30
CA GLY A 66 -14.31 8.67 -6.87
C GLY A 66 -13.61 9.58 -5.85
N SER A 67 -13.65 10.90 -6.09
CA SER A 67 -12.81 11.87 -5.38
C SER A 67 -13.40 12.42 -4.08
N ALA A 68 -14.72 12.43 -3.94
CA ALA A 68 -15.36 12.89 -2.71
C ALA A 68 -14.92 12.02 -1.53
N PHE A 69 -15.15 12.46 -0.31
CA PHE A 69 -14.86 11.66 0.87
C PHE A 69 -15.83 10.47 1.00
N GLN A 70 -15.30 9.25 1.17
CA GLN A 70 -16.04 8.07 1.60
C GLN A 70 -15.60 7.66 3.00
N ASN A 71 -14.35 7.21 3.11
CA ASN A 71 -13.75 6.68 4.32
C ASN A 71 -12.26 7.01 4.39
N VAL A 72 -11.74 7.06 5.61
CA VAL A 72 -10.32 6.83 5.91
C VAL A 72 -10.21 5.38 6.35
N ASN A 73 -9.70 4.52 5.49
CA ASN A 73 -9.57 3.09 5.74
C ASN A 73 -8.28 2.74 6.50
N CYS A 74 -8.31 1.62 7.21
CA CYS A 74 -7.14 1.00 7.85
C CYS A 74 -6.92 -0.40 7.31
N TYR A 75 -5.65 -0.72 7.07
CA TYR A 75 -5.19 -2.06 6.75
C TYR A 75 -4.03 -2.42 7.65
N SER A 76 -3.92 -3.68 8.07
CA SER A 76 -2.80 -4.17 8.87
C SER A 76 -1.98 -5.21 8.09
N SER A 77 -0.67 -5.25 8.33
CA SER A 77 0.23 -6.25 7.78
C SER A 77 1.40 -6.51 8.73
N ARG A 78 1.96 -7.72 8.68
CA ARG A 78 3.23 -8.06 9.35
C ARG A 78 4.40 -8.22 8.39
N ASP A 79 4.12 -8.31 7.09
CA ASP A 79 5.12 -8.60 6.05
C ASP A 79 5.14 -7.56 4.92
N LEU A 80 4.31 -6.50 5.02
CA LEU A 80 4.12 -5.44 4.03
C LEU A 80 3.59 -5.90 2.66
N VAL A 81 3.24 -7.18 2.52
CA VAL A 81 2.74 -7.78 1.28
C VAL A 81 1.28 -8.19 1.42
N GLN A 82 0.95 -8.92 2.49
CA GLN A 82 -0.39 -9.37 2.79
C GLN A 82 -1.07 -8.34 3.70
N TRP A 83 -2.15 -7.74 3.22
CA TRP A 83 -2.89 -6.70 3.94
C TRP A 83 -4.27 -7.19 4.37
N HIS A 84 -4.55 -7.06 5.66
CA HIS A 84 -5.83 -7.34 6.26
C HIS A 84 -6.65 -6.04 6.38
N TYR A 85 -7.89 -6.03 5.92
CA TYR A 85 -8.78 -4.87 6.09
C TYR A 85 -9.33 -4.83 7.52
N GLU A 86 -8.98 -3.79 8.28
CA GLU A 86 -9.42 -3.62 9.67
C GLU A 86 -10.72 -2.81 9.78
N GLY A 87 -11.05 -2.04 8.74
CA GLY A 87 -12.21 -1.14 8.72
C GLY A 87 -11.84 0.33 8.57
N ALA A 88 -12.86 1.19 8.49
CA ALA A 88 -12.68 2.63 8.42
C ALA A 88 -12.48 3.27 9.81
N LEU A 89 -11.45 4.12 9.96
CA LEU A 89 -11.23 4.97 11.14
C LEU A 89 -12.29 6.07 11.22
N LEU A 90 -12.57 6.68 10.07
CA LEU A 90 -13.44 7.82 9.90
C LEU A 90 -14.27 7.63 8.63
N SER A 91 -15.56 7.93 8.68
CA SER A 91 -16.49 7.74 7.56
C SER A 91 -17.30 9.01 7.31
N ARG A 92 -17.76 9.16 6.06
CA ARG A 92 -18.63 10.26 5.65
C ARG A 92 -19.89 10.35 6.53
N THR A 93 -20.22 11.55 6.98
CA THR A 93 -21.44 11.87 7.73
C THR A 93 -22.46 12.59 6.83
N GLY A 94 -23.59 13.02 7.40
CA GLY A 94 -24.65 13.70 6.64
C GLY A 94 -24.33 15.15 6.25
N SER A 95 -23.37 15.82 6.92
CA SER A 95 -23.11 17.25 6.75
C SER A 95 -21.77 17.68 7.37
N GLY A 96 -21.39 18.93 7.15
CA GLY A 96 -20.16 19.51 7.73
C GLY A 96 -18.91 19.09 6.97
N ASP A 97 -17.75 19.20 7.63
CA ASP A 97 -16.44 18.89 7.01
C ASP A 97 -16.32 17.44 6.52
N LEU A 98 -17.05 16.51 7.15
CA LEU A 98 -17.11 15.10 6.77
C LEU A 98 -18.36 14.75 5.94
N GLY A 99 -19.10 15.75 5.47
CA GLY A 99 -20.35 15.57 4.73
C GLY A 99 -20.16 15.13 3.27
N PRO A 100 -21.26 15.08 2.50
CA PRO A 100 -21.22 14.84 1.06
C PRO A 100 -20.41 15.90 0.30
N ASN A 101 -19.75 15.50 -0.80
CA ASN A 101 -18.97 16.37 -1.70
C ASN A 101 -17.80 17.12 -1.03
N ARG A 102 -17.31 16.59 0.09
CA ARG A 102 -16.11 17.07 0.80
C ARG A 102 -14.87 16.33 0.35
N VAL A 103 -13.70 16.94 0.52
CA VAL A 103 -12.40 16.33 0.26
C VAL A 103 -11.73 16.05 1.60
N ILE A 104 -11.34 14.79 1.80
CA ILE A 104 -10.53 14.35 2.94
C ILE A 104 -9.37 13.54 2.37
N GLU A 105 -8.16 14.09 2.48
CA GLU A 105 -6.99 13.55 1.80
C GLU A 105 -5.79 13.44 2.73
N ARG A 106 -4.85 12.59 2.33
CA ARG A 106 -3.56 12.30 2.94
C ARG A 106 -3.59 12.07 4.45
N PRO A 107 -4.47 11.20 4.98
CA PRO A 107 -4.54 10.93 6.41
C PRO A 107 -3.19 10.41 6.93
N LYS A 108 -2.80 10.86 8.12
CA LYS A 108 -1.61 10.40 8.86
C LYS A 108 -1.94 10.24 10.34
N VAL A 109 -1.46 9.18 10.97
CA VAL A 109 -1.68 8.90 12.39
C VAL A 109 -0.35 8.83 13.13
N VAL A 110 -0.29 9.48 14.30
CA VAL A 110 0.79 9.31 15.28
C VAL A 110 0.21 9.02 16.66
N TYR A 111 0.95 8.30 17.49
CA TYR A 111 0.60 8.08 18.89
C TYR A 111 1.13 9.21 19.78
N ASN A 112 0.29 9.75 20.66
CA ASN A 112 0.67 10.75 21.66
C ASN A 112 0.90 10.06 23.01
N ASP A 113 2.13 10.11 23.52
CA ASP A 113 2.50 9.41 24.76
C ASP A 113 1.87 10.04 26.01
N LYS A 114 1.54 11.34 25.97
CA LYS A 114 0.96 12.07 27.11
C LYS A 114 -0.53 11.80 27.25
N THR A 115 -1.26 11.85 26.15
CA THR A 115 -2.72 11.65 26.15
C THR A 115 -3.11 10.18 26.00
N GLN A 116 -2.15 9.33 25.61
CA GLN A 116 -2.36 7.92 25.30
C GLN A 116 -3.40 7.71 24.20
N LYS A 117 -3.46 8.64 23.25
CA LYS A 117 -4.36 8.60 22.09
C LYS A 117 -3.57 8.49 20.80
N TYR A 118 -4.18 7.86 19.81
CA TYR A 118 -3.77 8.01 18.42
C TYR A 118 -4.42 9.26 17.85
N VAL A 119 -3.64 10.10 17.19
CA VAL A 119 -4.08 11.38 16.62
C VAL A 119 -3.96 11.31 15.10
N LEU A 120 -5.10 11.41 14.43
CA LEU A 120 -5.23 11.49 12.98
C LEU A 120 -5.22 12.96 12.56
N TRP A 121 -4.37 13.28 11.59
CA TRP A 121 -4.46 14.53 10.83
C TRP A 121 -4.75 14.23 9.36
N MET A 122 -5.51 15.11 8.72
CA MET A 122 -5.86 15.02 7.30
C MET A 122 -6.01 16.39 6.67
N HIS A 123 -5.89 16.46 5.35
CA HIS A 123 -6.36 17.60 4.57
C HIS A 123 -7.89 17.57 4.55
N VAL A 124 -8.51 18.73 4.76
CA VAL A 124 -9.96 18.92 4.72
C VAL A 124 -10.28 20.08 3.77
N ASP A 125 -11.11 19.82 2.77
CA ASP A 125 -11.43 20.84 1.77
C ASP A 125 -12.86 20.76 1.20
N SER A 126 -13.22 21.83 0.50
CA SER A 126 -14.32 21.83 -0.46
C SER A 126 -13.88 21.15 -1.77
N SER A 127 -14.84 20.71 -2.58
CA SER A 127 -14.55 20.03 -3.87
C SER A 127 -13.74 20.85 -4.88
N ASN A 128 -13.60 22.16 -4.68
CA ASN A 128 -12.79 23.06 -5.50
C ASN A 128 -11.45 23.45 -4.84
N TYR A 129 -11.07 22.81 -3.74
CA TYR A 129 -9.81 23.05 -3.02
C TYR A 129 -9.63 24.49 -2.51
N GLY A 130 -10.74 25.17 -2.22
CA GLY A 130 -10.79 26.58 -1.87
C GLY A 130 -10.70 26.87 -0.37
N GLU A 131 -11.01 25.90 0.48
CA GLU A 131 -10.95 26.06 1.93
C GLU A 131 -9.53 25.86 2.47
N ALA A 132 -8.78 24.90 1.90
CA ALA A 132 -7.38 24.61 2.22
C ALA A 132 -7.13 24.53 3.74
N LYS A 133 -7.85 23.63 4.42
CA LYS A 133 -7.75 23.39 5.85
C LYS A 133 -7.09 22.05 6.16
N THR A 134 -6.59 21.92 7.38
CA THR A 134 -6.27 20.62 7.97
C THR A 134 -7.30 20.29 9.04
N GLY A 135 -7.56 19.01 9.27
CA GLY A 135 -8.49 18.51 10.29
C GLY A 135 -7.83 17.49 11.20
N VAL A 136 -8.37 17.37 12.40
CA VAL A 136 -7.84 16.49 13.44
C VAL A 136 -8.92 15.61 14.06
N ALA A 137 -8.56 14.37 14.36
CA ALA A 137 -9.39 13.39 15.03
C ALA A 137 -8.56 12.51 15.98
N THR A 138 -9.20 11.86 16.96
CA THR A 138 -8.52 10.99 17.92
C THR A 138 -9.17 9.63 18.08
N GLY A 139 -8.38 8.58 18.29
CA GLY A 139 -8.84 7.22 18.58
C GLY A 139 -8.03 6.55 19.70
N ASP A 140 -8.58 5.48 20.27
CA ASP A 140 -7.95 4.68 21.33
C ASP A 140 -7.03 3.58 20.79
N THR A 141 -7.25 3.15 19.55
CA THR A 141 -6.44 2.13 18.86
C THR A 141 -6.14 2.61 17.44
N VAL A 142 -5.11 2.05 16.81
CA VAL A 142 -4.65 2.47 15.48
C VAL A 142 -5.77 2.43 14.43
N CYS A 143 -6.51 1.31 14.37
CA CYS A 143 -7.64 1.12 13.45
C CYS A 143 -9.02 1.24 14.13
N GLY A 144 -9.07 1.88 15.30
CA GLY A 144 -10.32 2.12 16.02
C GLY A 144 -11.22 3.13 15.31
N LYS A 145 -12.40 3.43 15.90
CA LYS A 145 -13.23 4.55 15.44
C LYS A 145 -12.69 5.86 16.01
N TYR A 146 -12.50 6.84 15.15
CA TYR A 146 -11.95 8.14 15.52
C TYR A 146 -13.06 9.16 15.77
N THR A 147 -12.89 9.95 16.82
CA THR A 147 -13.72 11.12 17.10
C THR A 147 -13.11 12.31 16.38
N TYR A 148 -13.84 12.85 15.41
CA TYR A 148 -13.48 14.09 14.71
C TYR A 148 -13.71 15.32 15.59
N HIS A 149 -12.75 16.24 15.59
CA HIS A 149 -12.83 17.46 16.40
C HIS A 149 -13.23 18.67 15.57
N ASN A 150 -12.38 19.10 14.64
CA ASN A 150 -12.58 20.27 13.80
C ASN A 150 -11.59 20.31 12.63
N SER A 151 -11.75 21.33 11.76
CA SER A 151 -10.75 21.72 10.76
C SER A 151 -10.43 23.22 10.86
N PHE A 152 -9.22 23.60 10.46
CA PHE A 152 -8.75 24.98 10.48
C PHE A 152 -7.56 25.19 9.53
N GLN A 153 -7.26 26.46 9.23
CA GLN A 153 -6.04 26.86 8.54
C GLN A 153 -4.91 27.00 9.59
N PRO A 154 -3.86 26.16 9.55
CA PRO A 154 -2.85 26.13 10.60
C PRO A 154 -2.06 27.45 10.64
N LEU A 155 -2.08 28.11 11.81
CA LEU A 155 -1.52 29.46 12.02
C LEU A 155 -2.09 30.53 11.05
N GLY A 156 -3.29 30.31 10.51
CA GLY A 156 -3.91 31.19 9.52
C GLY A 156 -3.36 31.06 8.10
N PHE A 157 -2.51 30.06 7.83
CA PHE A 157 -2.02 29.75 6.48
C PHE A 157 -2.84 28.64 5.82
N GLN A 158 -2.85 28.65 4.49
CA GLN A 158 -3.44 27.56 3.71
C GLN A 158 -2.72 26.24 3.99
N SER A 159 -3.48 25.14 3.96
CA SER A 159 -2.98 23.77 4.07
C SER A 159 -3.74 22.89 3.09
N ARG A 160 -3.05 22.35 2.09
CA ARG A 160 -3.60 21.31 1.20
C ARG A 160 -2.90 20.00 1.46
N ASP A 161 -2.02 19.58 0.54
CA ASP A 161 -1.20 18.39 0.70
C ASP A 161 -0.42 18.44 2.01
N MET A 162 -0.49 17.35 2.75
CA MET A 162 0.12 17.27 4.07
C MET A 162 0.74 15.93 4.39
N GLY A 163 1.63 15.97 5.39
CA GLY A 163 2.27 14.83 6.02
C GLY A 163 2.39 15.07 7.52
N LEU A 164 2.83 14.06 8.27
CA LEU A 164 2.96 14.12 9.72
C LEU A 164 4.23 13.39 10.13
N PHE A 165 4.99 13.99 11.04
CA PHE A 165 6.25 13.43 11.53
C PHE A 165 6.32 13.57 13.04
N LYS A 166 6.58 12.47 13.75
CA LYS A 166 6.90 12.47 15.17
C LYS A 166 8.40 12.20 15.33
N ASP A 167 9.10 13.11 15.97
CA ASP A 167 10.54 13.00 16.21
C ASP A 167 10.83 12.17 17.47
N ASP A 168 12.09 11.76 17.63
CA ASP A 168 12.57 10.93 18.73
C ASP A 168 12.40 11.60 20.10
N ASP A 169 12.29 12.94 20.15
CA ASP A 169 12.05 13.72 21.37
C ASP A 169 10.56 13.79 21.76
N GLY A 170 9.68 13.10 21.03
CA GLY A 170 8.24 13.08 21.26
C GLY A 170 7.52 14.34 20.77
N LYS A 171 8.16 15.26 20.05
CA LYS A 171 7.44 16.34 19.36
C LYS A 171 6.93 15.86 18.01
N ALA A 172 5.72 16.28 17.66
CA ALA A 172 5.14 16.03 16.36
C ALA A 172 5.08 17.31 15.51
N TYR A 173 5.12 17.14 14.20
CA TYR A 173 5.18 18.20 13.21
C TYR A 173 4.23 17.92 12.05
N LEU A 174 3.39 18.89 11.73
CA LEU A 174 2.63 18.94 10.50
C LEU A 174 3.56 19.39 9.36
N LEU A 175 3.53 18.66 8.26
CA LEU A 175 4.12 19.05 6.99
C LEU A 175 2.98 19.57 6.13
N SER A 176 3.04 20.80 5.64
CA SER A 176 1.88 21.42 4.99
C SER A 176 2.28 22.22 3.76
N GLU A 177 1.69 21.89 2.63
CA GLU A 177 1.72 22.71 1.43
C GLU A 177 0.83 23.94 1.60
N ASP A 178 1.45 25.11 1.56
CA ASP A 178 0.82 26.42 1.56
C ASP A 178 0.99 27.02 0.16
N ARG A 179 -0.07 27.00 -0.64
CA ARG A 179 -0.01 27.39 -2.06
C ARG A 179 0.53 28.78 -2.30
N ALA A 180 0.33 29.69 -1.34
CA ALA A 180 0.82 31.05 -1.47
C ALA A 180 2.31 31.18 -1.13
N ASN A 181 2.85 30.35 -0.22
CA ASN A 181 4.16 30.57 0.38
C ASN A 181 5.17 29.43 0.20
N GLY A 182 4.74 28.21 -0.14
CA GLY A 182 5.58 27.02 -0.30
C GLY A 182 5.32 25.95 0.77
N LEU A 183 6.30 25.08 1.02
CA LEU A 183 6.18 23.96 1.96
C LEU A 183 6.63 24.35 3.38
N ARG A 184 5.81 24.03 4.39
CA ARG A 184 6.11 24.33 5.81
C ARG A 184 6.29 23.07 6.65
N ILE A 185 7.19 23.16 7.62
CA ILE A 185 7.20 22.31 8.82
C ILE A 185 6.62 23.14 9.95
N MET A 186 5.60 22.62 10.64
CA MET A 186 4.97 23.29 11.77
C MET A 186 4.90 22.34 12.96
N ARG A 187 5.43 22.76 14.10
CA ARG A 187 5.39 22.00 15.35
C ARG A 187 3.98 22.00 15.93
N LEU A 188 3.51 20.84 16.35
CA LEU A 188 2.21 20.67 17.03
C LEU A 188 2.27 21.06 18.52
N SER A 189 1.10 21.29 19.10
CA SER A 189 0.90 21.37 20.56
C SER A 189 1.21 20.05 21.25
N ASP A 190 1.36 20.06 22.58
CA ASP A 190 1.76 18.87 23.35
C ASP A 190 0.75 17.71 23.28
N ASP A 191 -0.52 18.00 23.05
CA ASP A 191 -1.61 17.03 22.83
C ASP A 191 -1.77 16.61 21.35
N TYR A 192 -0.97 17.21 20.47
CA TYR A 192 -1.02 17.10 19.00
C TYR A 192 -2.35 17.51 18.35
N LEU A 193 -3.20 18.28 19.04
CA LEU A 193 -4.52 18.67 18.51
C LEU A 193 -4.54 20.02 17.81
N SER A 194 -3.42 20.75 17.84
CA SER A 194 -3.29 22.06 17.21
C SER A 194 -1.85 22.31 16.76
N VAL A 195 -1.65 23.38 15.98
CA VAL A 195 -0.32 23.83 15.57
C VAL A 195 0.18 24.90 16.54
N ALA A 196 1.36 24.67 17.13
CA ALA A 196 1.96 25.57 18.11
C ALA A 196 2.87 26.64 17.47
N ALA A 197 3.67 26.28 16.47
CA ALA A 197 4.60 27.22 15.84
C ALA A 197 5.10 26.75 14.47
N SER A 198 5.42 27.69 13.58
CA SER A 198 6.17 27.40 12.36
C SER A 198 7.62 27.05 12.70
N THR A 199 8.16 25.99 12.09
CA THR A 199 9.52 25.48 12.32
C THR A 199 10.45 25.80 11.15
N TYR A 200 9.97 25.61 9.91
CA TYR A 200 10.73 25.93 8.70
C TYR A 200 9.79 26.20 7.52
N LEU A 201 10.26 26.97 6.55
CA LEU A 201 9.55 27.26 5.29
C LEU A 201 10.54 27.14 4.12
N TRP A 202 10.24 26.25 3.19
CA TRP A 202 10.74 26.35 1.83
C TRP A 202 9.82 27.27 1.04
N LYS A 203 10.39 28.21 0.29
CA LYS A 203 9.62 29.05 -0.65
C LYS A 203 9.28 28.31 -1.95
N ASP A 204 9.94 27.17 -2.18
CA ASP A 204 9.64 26.29 -3.31
C ASP A 204 8.24 25.70 -3.16
N HIS A 205 7.53 25.62 -4.28
CA HIS A 205 6.21 25.03 -4.35
C HIS A 205 6.30 23.50 -4.46
N ILE A 206 6.39 22.86 -3.29
CA ILE A 206 6.44 21.41 -3.12
C ILE A 206 5.18 20.94 -2.39
N GLU A 207 4.54 19.91 -2.92
CA GLU A 207 3.39 19.21 -2.33
C GLU A 207 3.75 17.76 -1.97
N ALA A 208 2.77 16.99 -1.53
CA ALA A 208 2.92 15.58 -1.15
C ALA A 208 4.07 15.29 -0.16
N PRO A 209 4.21 16.05 0.94
CA PRO A 209 5.41 15.99 1.77
C PRO A 209 5.48 14.71 2.63
N ALA A 210 6.67 14.12 2.71
CA ALA A 210 6.97 13.03 3.63
C ALA A 210 8.34 13.26 4.30
N LEU A 211 8.42 13.04 5.61
CA LEU A 211 9.63 13.30 6.39
C LEU A 211 10.04 12.06 7.17
N ILE A 212 11.30 11.68 7.05
CA ILE A 212 11.92 10.64 7.88
C ILE A 212 13.21 11.16 8.50
N LYS A 213 13.65 10.48 9.56
CA LYS A 213 14.95 10.73 10.19
C LYS A 213 15.74 9.43 10.24
N ILE A 214 16.98 9.45 9.76
CA ILE A 214 17.91 8.32 9.80
C ILE A 214 19.24 8.82 10.34
N LYS A 215 19.72 8.20 11.44
CA LYS A 215 21.03 8.47 12.04
C LYS A 215 21.26 9.98 12.28
N GLY A 216 20.25 10.67 12.81
CA GLY A 216 20.32 12.10 13.14
C GLY A 216 20.15 13.07 11.96
N ARG A 217 19.91 12.57 10.74
CA ARG A 217 19.62 13.39 9.55
C ARG A 217 18.15 13.26 9.16
N TYR A 218 17.53 14.39 8.87
CA TYR A 218 16.19 14.51 8.34
C TYR A 218 16.21 14.53 6.81
N TYR A 219 15.22 13.89 6.19
CA TYR A 219 15.01 13.82 4.74
C TYR A 219 13.57 14.21 4.45
N MET A 220 13.37 15.37 3.86
CA MET A 220 12.08 15.85 3.39
C MET A 220 11.91 15.47 1.93
N PHE A 221 10.91 14.68 1.62
CA PHE A 221 10.49 14.31 0.28
C PHE A 221 9.25 15.11 -0.11
N GLY A 222 9.05 15.31 -1.42
CA GLY A 222 7.80 15.86 -1.94
C GLY A 222 7.78 15.90 -3.47
N SER A 223 6.63 16.24 -4.04
CA SER A 223 6.46 16.42 -5.49
C SER A 223 6.35 17.88 -5.87
N HIS A 224 6.60 18.20 -7.14
CA HIS A 224 6.17 19.49 -7.69
C HIS A 224 4.65 19.53 -7.89
N LEU A 225 4.10 20.73 -8.13
CA LEU A 225 2.67 20.95 -8.35
C LEU A 225 2.27 20.66 -9.80
N SER A 226 1.70 19.48 -10.07
CA SER A 226 1.20 19.12 -11.40
C SER A 226 -0.19 18.49 -11.38
N GLY A 227 -0.95 18.72 -10.31
CA GLY A 227 -2.26 18.10 -10.11
C GLY A 227 -2.11 16.58 -10.04
N TRP A 228 -2.90 15.85 -10.82
CA TRP A 228 -2.83 14.39 -10.86
C TRP A 228 -1.67 13.83 -11.68
N ASP A 229 -1.03 14.63 -12.54
CA ASP A 229 0.05 14.15 -13.39
C ASP A 229 1.31 13.93 -12.55
N PRO A 230 2.01 12.78 -12.69
CA PRO A 230 3.23 12.55 -11.94
C PRO A 230 4.38 13.42 -12.46
N ASN A 231 5.34 13.71 -11.59
CA ASN A 231 6.55 14.49 -11.89
C ASN A 231 7.78 13.90 -11.18
N ASP A 232 8.97 14.40 -11.49
CA ASP A 232 10.19 13.99 -10.79
C ASP A 232 10.18 14.56 -9.37
N ASN A 233 9.82 13.72 -8.40
CA ASN A 233 9.78 14.08 -6.99
C ASN A 233 11.20 14.36 -6.46
N VAL A 234 11.26 15.17 -5.42
CA VAL A 234 12.50 15.72 -4.89
C VAL A 234 12.68 15.42 -3.41
N VAL A 235 13.93 15.47 -2.96
CA VAL A 235 14.34 15.36 -1.56
C VAL A 235 15.25 16.52 -1.16
N SER A 236 15.09 17.01 0.06
CA SER A 236 15.98 17.94 0.75
C SER A 236 16.40 17.32 2.08
N THR A 237 17.63 17.56 2.54
CA THR A 237 18.14 16.95 3.78
C THR A 237 18.73 17.98 4.73
N SER A 238 18.64 17.73 6.03
CA SER A 238 19.27 18.56 7.07
C SER A 238 19.58 17.75 8.33
N THR A 239 20.48 18.24 9.19
CA THR A 239 20.65 17.76 10.57
C THR A 239 19.82 18.55 11.59
N SER A 240 19.04 19.53 11.13
CA SER A 240 18.13 20.34 11.96
C SER A 240 16.81 20.55 11.24
N LEU A 241 15.69 20.46 11.96
CA LEU A 241 14.38 20.82 11.41
C LEU A 241 14.25 22.32 11.12
N THR A 242 15.02 23.18 11.79
CA THR A 242 14.86 24.65 11.74
C THR A 242 15.75 25.36 10.71
N SER A 243 16.79 24.70 10.20
CA SER A 243 17.78 25.33 9.30
C SER A 243 18.64 24.27 8.61
N GLY A 244 19.48 24.70 7.66
CA GLY A 244 20.50 23.84 7.05
C GLY A 244 19.99 22.84 6.01
N TRP A 245 18.74 22.98 5.56
CA TRP A 245 18.18 22.19 4.48
C TRP A 245 18.93 22.40 3.17
N SER A 246 19.32 21.30 2.53
CA SER A 246 19.96 21.33 1.21
C SER A 246 18.98 21.82 0.13
N SER A 247 19.52 22.24 -1.02
CA SER A 247 18.70 22.38 -2.23
C SER A 247 17.99 21.06 -2.55
N TRP A 248 16.81 21.17 -3.16
CA TRP A 248 16.04 20.04 -3.64
C TRP A 248 16.78 19.28 -4.74
N ALA A 249 16.79 17.95 -4.65
CA ALA A 249 17.37 17.07 -5.65
C ALA A 249 16.41 15.90 -5.95
N THR A 250 16.37 15.46 -7.20
CA THR A 250 15.62 14.25 -7.58
C THR A 250 16.28 13.00 -7.00
N PHE A 251 15.49 12.03 -6.53
CA PHE A 251 15.99 10.77 -6.00
C PHE A 251 15.68 9.54 -6.87
N ALA A 252 14.74 9.65 -7.81
CA ALA A 252 14.48 8.64 -8.83
C ALA A 252 15.29 8.94 -10.12
N ASP A 253 15.25 8.03 -11.09
CA ASP A 253 15.81 8.30 -12.42
C ASP A 253 15.17 9.56 -13.02
N LYS A 254 16.02 10.45 -13.54
CA LYS A 254 15.57 11.70 -14.17
C LYS A 254 14.58 11.43 -15.30
N ASN A 255 13.51 12.21 -15.36
CA ASN A 255 12.38 12.11 -16.27
C ASN A 255 11.54 10.83 -16.14
N SER A 256 11.77 9.99 -15.13
CA SER A 256 10.91 8.84 -14.85
C SER A 256 9.55 9.23 -14.29
N LYS A 257 9.40 10.49 -13.87
CA LYS A 257 8.25 10.99 -13.11
C LYS A 257 8.04 10.18 -11.84
N THR A 258 9.14 9.88 -11.15
CA THR A 258 9.20 8.97 -10.01
C THR A 258 8.51 7.64 -10.34
N TYR A 259 8.86 7.07 -11.49
CA TYR A 259 8.24 5.87 -12.05
C TYR A 259 6.71 5.94 -12.17
N SER A 260 6.24 7.09 -12.66
CA SER A 260 4.82 7.46 -12.79
C SER A 260 4.06 7.35 -11.47
N SER A 261 4.58 7.98 -10.42
CA SER A 261 3.94 8.05 -9.12
C SER A 261 4.20 9.36 -8.38
N GLN A 262 3.42 9.62 -7.35
CA GLN A 262 3.55 10.77 -6.46
C GLN A 262 3.77 10.28 -5.03
N THR A 263 4.72 10.89 -4.32
CA THR A 263 5.01 10.57 -2.90
C THR A 263 3.74 10.60 -2.06
N HIS A 264 3.58 9.67 -1.12
CA HIS A 264 2.63 9.84 -0.01
C HIS A 264 3.25 9.50 1.35
N TYR A 265 4.22 8.59 1.40
CA TYR A 265 4.95 8.25 2.61
C TYR A 265 6.34 7.70 2.30
N VAL A 266 7.21 7.74 3.30
CA VAL A 266 8.49 7.03 3.26
C VAL A 266 8.61 6.23 4.55
N LEU A 267 8.74 4.92 4.43
CA LEU A 267 8.71 3.99 5.55
C LEU A 267 10.11 3.42 5.80
N PRO A 268 10.77 3.77 6.91
CA PRO A 268 11.80 2.93 7.51
C PRO A 268 11.12 1.68 8.11
N TYR A 269 11.65 0.50 7.84
CA TYR A 269 11.05 -0.76 8.32
C TYR A 269 12.08 -1.86 8.57
N GLY A 270 11.66 -2.85 9.37
CA GLY A 270 12.48 -3.99 9.75
C GLY A 270 13.71 -3.61 10.58
N SER A 271 14.47 -4.62 10.99
CA SER A 271 15.71 -4.41 11.78
C SER A 271 16.94 -4.07 10.93
N SER A 272 16.87 -4.30 9.62
CA SER A 272 18.01 -4.17 8.69
C SER A 272 18.27 -2.72 8.26
N GLY A 273 17.46 -1.76 8.72
CA GLY A 273 17.53 -0.35 8.30
C GLY A 273 17.03 -0.13 6.87
N ASN A 274 16.10 -0.98 6.40
CA ASN A 274 15.49 -0.82 5.09
C ASN A 274 14.60 0.43 5.06
N VAL A 275 14.51 1.06 3.89
CA VAL A 275 13.66 2.22 3.65
C VAL A 275 12.88 1.98 2.37
N MET A 276 11.57 2.25 2.39
CA MET A 276 10.69 2.11 1.25
C MET A 276 10.06 3.46 0.92
N TYR A 277 10.21 3.87 -0.34
CA TYR A 277 9.36 4.89 -0.94
C TYR A 277 7.96 4.33 -1.09
N MET A 278 6.94 5.10 -0.70
CA MET A 278 5.55 4.75 -0.97
C MET A 278 4.88 5.92 -1.71
N GLY A 279 4.44 5.63 -2.94
CA GLY A 279 3.72 6.58 -3.77
C GLY A 279 2.45 6.02 -4.39
N ASP A 280 1.58 6.91 -4.82
CA ASP A 280 0.37 6.60 -5.59
C ASP A 280 0.62 6.81 -7.08
N ARG A 281 0.21 5.83 -7.89
CA ARG A 281 0.01 6.01 -9.33
C ARG A 281 -1.46 6.34 -9.54
N TRP A 282 -1.74 7.63 -9.58
CA TRP A 282 -3.09 8.14 -9.75
C TRP A 282 -3.65 7.89 -11.14
N VAL A 283 -4.90 7.43 -11.19
CA VAL A 283 -5.69 7.34 -12.42
C VAL A 283 -6.85 8.32 -12.30
N SER A 284 -6.61 9.59 -12.60
CA SER A 284 -7.55 10.69 -12.31
C SER A 284 -8.96 10.55 -12.91
N LYS A 285 -9.08 9.85 -14.05
CA LYS A 285 -10.37 9.56 -14.70
C LYS A 285 -11.11 8.38 -14.08
N ASN A 286 -10.45 7.60 -13.22
CA ASN A 286 -11.00 6.44 -12.53
C ASN A 286 -10.19 6.16 -11.27
N LEU A 287 -10.45 6.93 -10.20
CA LEU A 287 -9.58 6.89 -9.01
C LEU A 287 -9.55 5.52 -8.31
N ARG A 288 -10.60 4.70 -8.44
CA ARG A 288 -10.61 3.29 -8.00
C ARG A 288 -9.47 2.48 -8.63
N ALA A 289 -9.06 2.83 -9.84
CA ALA A 289 -8.01 2.16 -10.59
C ALA A 289 -6.59 2.62 -10.20
N SER A 290 -6.46 3.57 -9.27
CA SER A 290 -5.15 4.02 -8.81
C SER A 290 -4.45 2.88 -8.09
N THR A 291 -3.14 2.84 -8.19
CA THR A 291 -2.31 1.74 -7.66
C THR A 291 -1.15 2.30 -6.86
N TYR A 292 -0.39 1.41 -6.23
CA TYR A 292 0.70 1.77 -5.33
C TYR A 292 2.06 1.49 -5.98
N VAL A 293 2.94 2.48 -5.97
CA VAL A 293 4.34 2.32 -6.40
C VAL A 293 5.20 2.34 -5.14
N TRP A 294 5.54 1.15 -4.66
CA TRP A 294 6.33 0.96 -3.45
C TRP A 294 7.69 0.37 -3.83
N LEU A 295 8.76 1.12 -3.58
CA LEU A 295 10.10 0.80 -4.08
C LEU A 295 11.15 0.95 -2.99
N PRO A 296 12.21 0.14 -2.99
CA PRO A 296 13.30 0.29 -2.04
C PRO A 296 14.05 1.60 -2.28
N LEU A 297 14.31 2.34 -1.20
CA LEU A 297 15.14 3.53 -1.19
C LEU A 297 16.52 3.19 -0.64
N THR A 298 17.56 3.65 -1.35
CA THR A 298 18.93 3.58 -0.87
C THR A 298 19.33 4.94 -0.31
N ILE A 299 19.71 4.98 0.96
CA ILE A 299 20.12 6.21 1.66
C ILE A 299 21.53 6.05 2.21
N SER A 300 22.44 6.93 1.82
CA SER A 300 23.82 6.97 2.31
C SER A 300 24.29 8.41 2.50
N GLY A 301 24.42 8.83 3.75
CA GLY A 301 24.77 10.21 4.09
C GLY A 301 23.72 11.19 3.60
N THR A 302 24.05 12.03 2.62
CA THR A 302 23.11 12.96 1.96
C THR A 302 22.57 12.43 0.63
N SER A 303 23.07 11.29 0.15
CA SER A 303 22.63 10.68 -1.10
C SER A 303 21.39 9.82 -0.88
N VAL A 304 20.36 10.05 -1.69
CA VAL A 304 19.14 9.26 -1.74
C VAL A 304 18.91 8.85 -3.19
N THR A 305 18.78 7.56 -3.43
CA THR A 305 18.51 7.02 -4.77
C THR A 305 17.41 5.97 -4.73
N MET A 306 16.66 5.89 -5.82
CA MET A 306 15.61 4.91 -6.06
C MET A 306 15.76 4.37 -7.47
N LYS A 307 15.61 3.06 -7.63
CA LYS A 307 15.54 2.38 -8.92
C LYS A 307 14.18 1.72 -9.08
N ASN A 308 13.77 1.54 -10.34
CA ASN A 308 12.56 0.80 -10.64
C ASN A 308 12.79 -0.69 -10.46
N HIS A 309 11.79 -1.39 -9.96
CA HIS A 309 11.76 -2.84 -9.83
C HIS A 309 10.38 -3.34 -10.27
N ALA A 310 10.34 -4.35 -11.15
CA ALA A 310 9.08 -4.98 -11.54
C ALA A 310 8.44 -5.72 -10.35
N ALA A 311 9.29 -6.41 -9.57
CA ALA A 311 8.95 -6.99 -8.28
C ALA A 311 10.21 -7.01 -7.39
N TRP A 312 10.02 -7.11 -6.07
CA TRP A 312 11.11 -7.21 -5.09
C TRP A 312 10.62 -7.78 -3.75
N LEU A 313 11.53 -8.33 -2.94
CA LEU A 313 11.22 -8.87 -1.61
C LEU A 313 11.53 -7.84 -0.53
N PRO A 314 10.57 -7.46 0.34
CA PRO A 314 10.82 -6.52 1.43
C PRO A 314 11.65 -7.12 2.57
N ASN A 315 11.61 -8.44 2.78
CA ASN A 315 12.38 -9.12 3.84
C ASN A 315 12.15 -8.56 5.27
N VAL A 316 10.89 -8.20 5.59
CA VAL A 316 10.51 -7.51 6.83
C VAL A 316 10.94 -8.24 8.11
N GLU A 317 10.76 -9.56 8.16
CA GLU A 317 11.08 -10.40 9.33
C GLU A 317 12.52 -10.94 9.33
N SER A 318 13.30 -10.61 8.30
CA SER A 318 14.67 -11.06 8.16
C SER A 318 15.64 -9.97 8.63
N ILE A 319 16.77 -10.38 9.19
CA ILE A 319 17.91 -9.47 9.40
C ILE A 319 18.61 -9.10 8.08
N GLN A 320 18.18 -9.68 6.96
CA GLN A 320 18.70 -9.36 5.65
C GLN A 320 18.05 -8.07 5.11
N PRO A 321 18.76 -7.31 4.25
CA PRO A 321 18.15 -6.22 3.52
C PRO A 321 17.06 -6.75 2.57
N TRP A 322 16.29 -5.84 1.98
CA TRP A 322 15.44 -6.17 0.84
C TRP A 322 16.25 -6.86 -0.29
N ALA A 323 15.58 -7.64 -1.15
CA ALA A 323 16.23 -8.33 -2.26
C ALA A 323 15.47 -8.12 -3.58
N SER A 324 16.17 -8.23 -4.71
CA SER A 324 15.53 -8.32 -6.03
C SER A 324 14.60 -9.54 -6.10
N HIS A 325 13.55 -9.46 -6.93
CA HIS A 325 12.69 -10.63 -7.18
C HIS A 325 13.50 -11.83 -7.70
N PRO A 326 13.09 -13.06 -7.35
CA PRO A 326 13.71 -14.27 -7.89
C PRO A 326 13.32 -14.44 -9.36
N ASP A 327 14.00 -15.35 -10.06
CA ASP A 327 13.58 -15.75 -11.40
C ASP A 327 12.15 -16.31 -11.38
N GLU A 328 11.33 -15.95 -12.36
CA GLU A 328 9.93 -16.39 -12.46
C GLU A 328 9.70 -17.31 -13.65
N LYS A 329 8.77 -18.25 -13.51
CA LYS A 329 8.23 -19.06 -14.60
C LYS A 329 6.83 -18.59 -14.96
N SER A 330 6.62 -18.30 -16.24
CA SER A 330 5.34 -17.86 -16.77
C SER A 330 4.51 -19.04 -17.29
N TYR A 331 3.23 -19.06 -16.92
CA TYR A 331 2.24 -20.04 -17.34
C TYR A 331 1.13 -19.31 -18.11
N ALA A 332 1.08 -19.49 -19.42
CA ALA A 332 0.14 -18.78 -20.27
C ALA A 332 -1.29 -19.30 -20.07
N GLY A 333 -2.22 -18.38 -19.78
CA GLY A 333 -3.65 -18.64 -19.61
C GLY A 333 -4.23 -19.38 -20.81
N ASN A 334 -3.78 -19.05 -22.02
CA ASN A 334 -4.27 -19.69 -23.23
C ASN A 334 -3.90 -21.19 -23.38
N GLN A 335 -2.98 -21.71 -22.56
CA GLN A 335 -2.54 -23.11 -22.52
C GLN A 335 -3.18 -23.92 -21.38
N GLY A 336 -4.05 -23.33 -20.56
CA GLY A 336 -4.74 -24.05 -19.49
C GLY A 336 -5.88 -24.94 -19.99
N ALA A 337 -6.40 -25.76 -19.08
CA ALA A 337 -7.61 -26.53 -19.31
C ALA A 337 -8.85 -25.65 -19.10
N TYR A 338 -9.69 -25.54 -20.12
CA TYR A 338 -10.94 -24.76 -20.06
C TYR A 338 -12.10 -25.61 -19.55
N GLY A 339 -12.93 -25.03 -18.69
CA GLY A 339 -14.21 -25.56 -18.25
C GLY A 339 -15.35 -24.58 -18.51
N GLY A 340 -16.58 -25.08 -18.57
CA GLY A 340 -17.78 -24.28 -18.79
C GLY A 340 -17.72 -23.48 -20.10
N GLY A 341 -17.99 -22.18 -20.03
CA GLY A 341 -17.96 -21.26 -21.18
C GLY A 341 -16.59 -20.66 -21.54
N ALA A 342 -15.53 -20.95 -20.76
CA ALA A 342 -14.22 -20.34 -20.96
C ALA A 342 -13.55 -20.83 -22.26
N LYS A 343 -12.77 -19.95 -22.91
CA LYS A 343 -12.08 -20.25 -24.16
C LYS A 343 -10.92 -19.30 -24.42
N ALA A 344 -10.04 -19.67 -25.34
CA ALA A 344 -9.02 -18.75 -25.84
C ALA A 344 -9.66 -17.57 -26.60
N VAL A 345 -9.21 -16.36 -26.31
CA VAL A 345 -9.64 -15.12 -26.98
C VAL A 345 -8.43 -14.35 -27.50
N ASP A 346 -8.64 -13.56 -28.55
CA ASP A 346 -7.60 -12.69 -29.09
C ASP A 346 -7.34 -11.53 -28.11
N CYS A 347 -6.06 -11.32 -27.80
CA CYS A 347 -5.61 -10.23 -26.97
C CYS A 347 -4.27 -9.75 -27.49
N LYS A 348 -4.29 -8.74 -28.37
CA LYS A 348 -3.09 -8.18 -29.01
C LYS A 348 -1.97 -7.78 -28.02
N PRO A 349 -2.25 -7.14 -26.86
CA PRO A 349 -1.20 -6.80 -25.91
C PRO A 349 -0.78 -7.97 -25.00
N CYS A 350 -1.51 -9.09 -25.00
CA CYS A 350 -1.19 -10.26 -24.18
C CYS A 350 -0.01 -11.05 -24.77
N SER A 351 0.64 -11.84 -23.94
CA SER A 351 1.69 -12.76 -24.38
C SER A 351 1.16 -13.75 -25.42
N GLY A 352 1.90 -13.90 -26.52
CA GLY A 352 1.47 -14.75 -27.64
C GLY A 352 0.18 -14.29 -28.34
N GLY A 353 -0.30 -13.08 -28.07
CA GLY A 353 -1.48 -12.48 -28.73
C GLY A 353 -2.82 -13.08 -28.30
N LYS A 354 -2.87 -13.90 -27.25
CA LYS A 354 -4.08 -14.60 -26.79
C LYS A 354 -4.16 -14.65 -25.27
N ALA A 355 -5.37 -14.71 -24.75
CA ALA A 355 -5.66 -14.90 -23.33
C ALA A 355 -6.73 -15.99 -23.14
N ALA A 356 -6.91 -16.48 -21.92
CA ALA A 356 -8.09 -17.24 -21.53
C ALA A 356 -9.21 -16.27 -21.15
N GLY A 357 -10.23 -16.16 -21.99
CA GLY A 357 -11.39 -15.31 -21.75
C GLY A 357 -12.64 -16.11 -21.42
N TYR A 358 -13.75 -15.40 -21.23
CA TYR A 358 -15.04 -15.97 -20.81
C TYR A 358 -14.94 -16.74 -19.48
N VAL A 359 -14.02 -16.32 -18.61
CA VAL A 359 -13.95 -16.79 -17.22
C VAL A 359 -15.19 -16.27 -16.48
N GLY A 360 -15.88 -17.12 -15.73
CA GLY A 360 -17.14 -16.80 -15.07
C GLY A 360 -18.33 -16.73 -16.03
N GLY A 361 -19.24 -15.80 -15.77
CA GLY A 361 -20.47 -15.62 -16.54
C GLY A 361 -21.52 -16.71 -16.30
N PRO A 362 -22.66 -16.67 -17.03
CA PRO A 362 -23.78 -17.61 -16.85
C PRO A 362 -23.46 -19.07 -17.16
N SER A 363 -22.37 -19.33 -17.90
CA SER A 363 -21.88 -20.68 -18.20
C SER A 363 -20.76 -21.13 -17.26
N HIS A 364 -20.50 -20.36 -16.20
CA HIS A 364 -19.49 -20.63 -15.17
C HIS A 364 -18.14 -21.06 -15.77
N GLY A 365 -17.61 -20.28 -16.72
CA GLY A 365 -16.34 -20.58 -17.37
C GLY A 365 -15.19 -20.62 -16.36
N THR A 366 -14.29 -21.59 -16.53
CA THR A 366 -13.08 -21.72 -15.69
C THR A 366 -11.84 -21.96 -16.55
N ILE A 367 -10.69 -21.52 -16.04
CA ILE A 367 -9.38 -21.84 -16.62
C ILE A 367 -8.48 -22.41 -15.53
N THR A 368 -7.98 -23.62 -15.74
CA THR A 368 -7.08 -24.32 -14.81
C THR A 368 -5.70 -24.48 -15.43
N LEU A 369 -4.71 -23.79 -14.89
CA LEU A 369 -3.31 -23.98 -15.21
C LEU A 369 -2.73 -25.06 -14.29
N SER A 370 -1.98 -25.98 -14.87
CA SER A 370 -1.35 -27.11 -14.17
C SER A 370 0.17 -27.09 -14.38
N GLY A 371 0.91 -27.78 -13.53
CA GLY A 371 2.37 -27.83 -13.67
C GLY A 371 3.09 -26.60 -13.10
N LEU A 372 2.40 -25.79 -12.30
CA LEU A 372 2.99 -24.65 -11.60
C LEU A 372 4.04 -25.17 -10.61
N SER A 373 5.31 -25.00 -10.94
CA SER A 373 6.42 -25.60 -10.21
C SER A 373 6.92 -24.65 -9.13
N ALA A 374 6.81 -25.06 -7.87
CA ALA A 374 7.42 -24.36 -6.74
C ALA A 374 8.66 -25.14 -6.25
N PRO A 375 9.80 -24.48 -6.01
CA PRO A 375 11.01 -25.17 -5.55
C PRO A 375 10.82 -25.79 -4.15
N SER A 376 10.04 -25.15 -3.29
CA SER A 376 9.75 -25.60 -1.94
C SER A 376 8.27 -25.38 -1.58
N SER A 377 7.79 -26.08 -0.55
CA SER A 377 6.47 -25.79 0.02
C SER A 377 6.56 -24.51 0.84
N GLY A 378 5.62 -23.59 0.63
CA GLY A 378 5.64 -22.31 1.33
C GLY A 378 4.69 -21.28 0.76
N THR A 379 4.55 -20.17 1.48
CA THR A 379 3.78 -19.01 1.01
C THR A 379 4.63 -18.20 0.04
N THR A 380 4.07 -17.90 -1.13
CA THR A 380 4.72 -17.14 -2.20
C THR A 380 3.74 -16.18 -2.85
N THR A 381 4.27 -15.22 -3.62
CA THR A 381 3.46 -14.28 -4.41
C THR A 381 3.41 -14.73 -5.86
N LEU A 382 2.21 -14.94 -6.38
CA LEU A 382 1.93 -15.13 -7.80
C LEU A 382 1.57 -13.80 -8.44
N ILE A 383 2.11 -13.52 -9.63
CA ILE A 383 1.74 -12.36 -10.42
C ILE A 383 0.81 -12.82 -11.53
N VAL A 384 -0.40 -12.26 -11.58
CA VAL A 384 -1.40 -12.56 -12.60
C VAL A 384 -1.49 -11.37 -13.54
N ARG A 385 -1.13 -11.59 -14.80
CA ARG A 385 -1.32 -10.64 -15.90
C ARG A 385 -2.67 -10.88 -16.55
N TYR A 386 -3.42 -9.81 -16.78
CA TYR A 386 -4.81 -9.92 -17.20
C TYR A 386 -5.29 -8.76 -18.08
N GLY A 387 -6.41 -9.01 -18.76
CA GLY A 387 -7.21 -8.01 -19.46
C GLY A 387 -8.59 -7.80 -18.82
N VAL A 388 -8.99 -6.53 -18.64
CA VAL A 388 -10.33 -6.09 -18.24
C VAL A 388 -10.67 -4.79 -18.97
N SER A 389 -11.76 -4.78 -19.75
CA SER A 389 -12.28 -3.60 -20.45
C SER A 389 -13.30 -2.79 -19.65
N GLU A 390 -13.89 -3.37 -18.61
CA GLU A 390 -14.96 -2.71 -17.85
C GLU A 390 -14.43 -1.65 -16.91
N ALA A 391 -15.11 -0.51 -16.83
CA ALA A 391 -14.69 0.64 -16.01
C ALA A 391 -14.69 0.36 -14.49
N LYS A 392 -15.44 -0.66 -14.04
CA LYS A 392 -15.52 -1.07 -12.63
C LYS A 392 -14.55 -2.19 -12.25
N GLY A 393 -13.73 -2.68 -13.16
CA GLY A 393 -12.92 -3.87 -12.92
C GLY A 393 -13.77 -5.14 -12.88
N ARG A 394 -13.13 -6.26 -12.58
CA ARG A 394 -13.78 -7.57 -12.39
C ARG A 394 -13.23 -8.27 -11.16
N GLN A 395 -13.93 -9.30 -10.72
CA GLN A 395 -13.46 -10.18 -9.66
C GLN A 395 -13.43 -11.62 -10.14
N ALA A 396 -12.53 -12.41 -9.58
CA ALA A 396 -12.50 -13.85 -9.78
C ALA A 396 -12.23 -14.57 -8.46
N ASP A 397 -12.78 -15.77 -8.33
CA ASP A 397 -12.40 -16.73 -7.30
C ASP A 397 -11.24 -17.57 -7.85
N VAL A 398 -10.15 -17.63 -7.10
CA VAL A 398 -8.94 -18.38 -7.46
C VAL A 398 -8.75 -19.55 -6.51
N ARG A 399 -8.62 -20.76 -7.04
CA ARG A 399 -8.39 -21.98 -6.25
C ARG A 399 -6.99 -22.53 -6.51
N ILE A 400 -6.25 -22.75 -5.43
CA ILE A 400 -4.94 -23.38 -5.48
C ILE A 400 -5.10 -24.85 -5.07
N ASN A 401 -4.67 -25.77 -5.94
CA ASN A 401 -4.73 -27.21 -5.67
C ASN A 401 -6.13 -27.72 -5.25
N GLY A 402 -7.20 -27.14 -5.83
CA GLY A 402 -8.59 -27.48 -5.49
C GLY A 402 -9.03 -27.03 -4.10
N GLY A 403 -8.27 -26.16 -3.42
CA GLY A 403 -8.62 -25.59 -2.13
C GLY A 403 -9.77 -24.60 -2.19
N SER A 404 -10.05 -23.97 -1.04
CA SER A 404 -11.07 -22.93 -0.93
C SER A 404 -10.78 -21.75 -1.88
N PRO A 405 -11.81 -21.14 -2.46
CA PRO A 405 -11.64 -19.98 -3.33
C PRO A 405 -11.07 -18.78 -2.56
N ILE A 406 -10.08 -18.13 -3.16
CA ILE A 406 -9.52 -16.85 -2.73
C ILE A 406 -10.04 -15.79 -3.70
N ARG A 407 -10.74 -14.79 -3.20
CA ARG A 407 -11.24 -13.69 -4.02
C ARG A 407 -10.09 -12.78 -4.42
N MET A 408 -9.99 -12.46 -5.71
CA MET A 408 -9.09 -11.46 -6.27
C MET A 408 -9.87 -10.36 -7.01
N ASP A 409 -9.39 -9.12 -6.88
CA ASP A 409 -9.92 -7.95 -7.60
C ASP A 409 -8.96 -7.52 -8.73
N PHE A 410 -9.53 -7.37 -9.91
CA PHE A 410 -8.85 -7.05 -11.16
C PHE A 410 -9.29 -5.66 -11.58
N LEU A 411 -8.37 -4.70 -11.45
CA LEU A 411 -8.64 -3.30 -11.68
C LEU A 411 -8.98 -3.00 -13.15
N PRO A 412 -9.81 -1.98 -13.40
CA PRO A 412 -10.17 -1.53 -14.74
C PRO A 412 -8.97 -0.90 -15.47
N GLY A 413 -9.08 -0.77 -16.79
CA GLY A 413 -8.08 -0.07 -17.63
C GLY A 413 -7.05 -0.98 -18.29
N ALA A 414 -7.13 -2.29 -18.04
CA ALA A 414 -6.36 -3.32 -18.71
C ALA A 414 -7.01 -3.76 -20.04
N GLN A 415 -7.27 -2.86 -21.00
CA GLN A 415 -7.52 -3.23 -22.41
C GLN A 415 -7.42 -2.05 -23.39
N SER A 416 -7.11 -2.35 -24.66
CA SER A 416 -6.67 -1.45 -25.74
C SER A 416 -5.32 -0.77 -25.48
N GLY A 417 -4.26 -1.60 -25.45
CA GLY A 417 -2.86 -1.15 -25.42
C GLY A 417 -2.10 -1.51 -24.14
N ASN A 418 -2.81 -1.89 -23.06
CA ASN A 418 -2.23 -2.19 -21.76
C ASN A 418 -2.72 -3.55 -21.21
N ILE A 419 -1.88 -4.17 -20.37
CA ILE A 419 -2.15 -5.37 -19.56
C ILE A 419 -2.06 -4.96 -18.09
N GLY A 420 -2.98 -5.46 -17.27
CA GLY A 420 -2.98 -5.24 -15.83
C GLY A 420 -2.22 -6.34 -15.10
N GLU A 421 -1.72 -6.02 -13.91
CA GLU A 421 -1.09 -6.97 -12.99
C GLU A 421 -1.88 -7.01 -11.68
N SER A 422 -2.10 -8.21 -11.16
CA SER A 422 -2.71 -8.43 -9.84
C SER A 422 -1.88 -9.47 -9.12
N VAL A 423 -1.71 -9.32 -7.81
CA VAL A 423 -0.93 -10.27 -7.01
C VAL A 423 -1.83 -11.18 -6.19
N LEU A 424 -1.41 -12.44 -6.04
CA LEU A 424 -1.99 -13.41 -5.12
C LEU A 424 -0.89 -13.97 -4.22
N THR A 425 -0.99 -13.73 -2.92
CA THR A 425 -0.13 -14.42 -1.96
C THR A 425 -0.82 -15.70 -1.49
N THR A 426 -0.19 -16.84 -1.73
CA THR A 426 -0.78 -18.15 -1.42
C THR A 426 0.27 -19.20 -1.10
N ALA A 427 -0.14 -20.25 -0.38
CA ALA A 427 0.70 -21.42 -0.14
C ALA A 427 0.74 -22.34 -1.37
N LEU A 428 1.94 -22.70 -1.81
CA LEU A 428 2.19 -23.76 -2.78
C LEU A 428 2.86 -24.96 -2.08
N LYS A 429 2.66 -26.16 -2.64
CA LYS A 429 3.47 -27.33 -2.28
C LYS A 429 4.70 -27.40 -3.18
N SER A 430 5.79 -27.98 -2.67
CA SER A 430 6.97 -28.29 -3.48
C SER A 430 6.57 -29.16 -4.70
N GLY A 431 7.16 -28.86 -5.85
CA GLY A 431 6.83 -29.50 -7.12
C GLY A 431 5.60 -28.88 -7.77
N SER A 432 4.77 -29.72 -8.39
CA SER A 432 3.68 -29.29 -9.29
C SER A 432 2.42 -28.87 -8.54
N ASN A 433 1.87 -27.72 -8.91
CA ASN A 433 0.63 -27.14 -8.39
C ASN A 433 -0.37 -26.85 -9.51
N THR A 434 -1.62 -26.57 -9.13
CA THR A 434 -2.66 -26.07 -10.02
C THR A 434 -3.21 -24.74 -9.52
N VAL A 435 -3.58 -23.87 -10.46
CA VAL A 435 -4.34 -22.65 -10.19
C VAL A 435 -5.55 -22.62 -11.13
N GLU A 436 -6.75 -22.54 -10.54
CA GLU A 436 -8.00 -22.38 -11.27
C GLU A 436 -8.53 -20.96 -11.05
N PHE A 437 -8.94 -20.29 -12.13
CA PHE A 437 -9.70 -19.04 -12.07
C PHE A 437 -11.15 -19.31 -12.46
N ALA A 438 -12.09 -18.80 -11.66
CA ALA A 438 -13.52 -18.89 -11.89
C ALA A 438 -14.21 -17.54 -11.62
N GLY A 439 -15.39 -17.32 -12.20
CA GLY A 439 -16.22 -16.16 -11.87
C GLY A 439 -16.77 -16.19 -10.45
N VAL A 440 -17.25 -15.05 -9.98
CA VAL A 440 -17.94 -14.91 -8.71
C VAL A 440 -19.44 -15.08 -8.93
N GLY A 441 -19.99 -16.25 -8.59
CA GLY A 441 -21.36 -16.59 -8.98
C GLY A 441 -21.51 -16.56 -10.50
N ASP A 442 -22.45 -15.74 -11.00
CA ASP A 442 -22.70 -15.55 -12.43
C ASP A 442 -21.90 -14.37 -13.04
N ALA A 443 -21.07 -13.69 -12.26
CA ALA A 443 -20.29 -12.55 -12.73
C ALA A 443 -19.14 -13.00 -13.65
N TRP A 444 -18.82 -12.17 -14.65
CA TRP A 444 -17.65 -12.37 -15.49
C TRP A 444 -16.35 -12.03 -14.72
N GLY A 445 -15.35 -12.88 -14.89
CA GLY A 445 -13.97 -12.67 -14.44
C GLY A 445 -13.10 -12.03 -15.54
N PRO A 446 -11.84 -11.69 -15.24
CA PRO A 446 -10.92 -11.10 -16.21
C PRO A 446 -10.51 -12.09 -17.31
N ASP A 447 -9.95 -11.58 -18.40
CA ASP A 447 -9.22 -12.40 -19.36
C ASP A 447 -7.81 -12.67 -18.80
N ILE A 448 -7.42 -13.93 -18.62
CA ILE A 448 -6.14 -14.31 -18.02
C ILE A 448 -5.07 -14.47 -19.10
N ASP A 449 -4.01 -13.65 -19.05
CA ASP A 449 -2.86 -13.70 -19.95
C ASP A 449 -1.81 -14.70 -19.45
N ILE A 450 -1.19 -14.39 -18.32
CA ILE A 450 -0.10 -15.18 -17.73
C ILE A 450 -0.28 -15.24 -16.21
N VAL A 451 0.11 -16.37 -15.62
CA VAL A 451 0.47 -16.47 -14.20
C VAL A 451 1.97 -16.68 -14.06
N GLU A 452 2.65 -15.82 -13.32
CA GLU A 452 4.08 -15.91 -13.03
C GLU A 452 4.28 -16.47 -11.61
N VAL A 453 5.17 -17.45 -11.50
CA VAL A 453 5.47 -18.17 -10.26
C VAL A 453 6.96 -18.06 -9.96
N PRO A 454 7.35 -17.63 -8.74
CA PRO A 454 8.74 -17.67 -8.31
C PRO A 454 9.36 -19.07 -8.44
N SER A 455 10.53 -19.15 -9.06
CA SER A 455 11.16 -20.41 -9.46
C SER A 455 12.50 -20.70 -8.79
N ALA A 456 13.03 -19.76 -8.00
CA ALA A 456 14.25 -19.88 -7.22
C ALA A 456 14.03 -19.40 -5.78
#